data_AF-A0A816H215-F1
#
_entry.id   AF-A0A816H215-F1
#
_cell.length_a   1.000
_cell.length_b   1.000
_cell.length_c   1.000
_cell.angle_alpha   90.00
_cell.angle_beta   90.00
_cell.angle_gamma   90.00
#
_symmetry.space_group_name_H-M   'P 1'
#
loop_
_entity.id
_entity.type
_entity.pdbx_description
1 polymer ?
#
loop_
_entity_poly.entity_id
_entity_poly.type
_entity_poly.pdbx_seq_one_letter_code
_entity_poly.pdbx_strand_id
1 'polypeptide(L)'
;MARQRSEAVAEAMSKAHNIRNMCVIAHVDHGKSTLTDALVYKAGIITEQQAGQRRFTDSLEAEQEKGITIKSSSVSMFYELDDQVLGKSFHE
;
A
#
# COMPACT_ATOMS: atom_id res chain seq x y z
N MET A 1 -2.82 -19.73 8.53
CA MET A 1 -2.92 -18.25 8.46
C MET A 1 -2.76 -17.72 7.03
N ALA A 2 -1.67 -18.01 6.29
CA ALA A 2 -1.49 -17.47 4.92
C ALA A 2 -2.61 -17.84 3.92
N ARG A 3 -3.14 -19.07 4.02
CA ARG A 3 -4.23 -19.55 3.15
C ARG A 3 -5.55 -18.79 3.33
N GLN A 4 -5.94 -18.53 4.58
CA GLN A 4 -7.15 -17.76 4.91
C GLN A 4 -7.08 -16.32 4.39
N ARG A 5 -5.91 -15.67 4.46
CA ARG A 5 -5.71 -14.32 3.93
C ARG A 5 -5.87 -14.26 2.40
N SER A 6 -5.36 -15.27 1.69
CA SER A 6 -5.51 -15.34 0.23
C SER A 6 -6.96 -15.53 -0.20
N GLU A 7 -7.72 -16.33 0.53
CA GLU A 7 -9.15 -16.56 0.26
C GLU A 7 -9.98 -15.28 0.53
N ALA A 8 -9.72 -14.59 1.64
CA ALA A 8 -10.36 -13.32 1.97
C ALA A 8 -10.06 -12.22 0.92
N VAL A 9 -8.82 -12.15 0.42
CA VAL A 9 -8.44 -11.21 -0.65
C VAL A 9 -9.21 -11.53 -1.94
N ALA A 10 -9.32 -12.81 -2.33
CA ALA A 10 -10.06 -13.20 -3.52
C ALA A 10 -11.56 -12.84 -3.41
N GLU A 11 -12.17 -13.04 -2.24
CA GLU A 11 -13.54 -12.63 -1.99
C GLU A 11 -13.68 -11.10 -2.05
N ALA A 12 -12.77 -10.35 -1.43
CA ALA A 12 -12.78 -8.90 -1.46
C ALA A 12 -12.62 -8.33 -2.88
N MET A 13 -11.81 -8.98 -3.74
CA MET A 13 -11.64 -8.61 -5.15
C MET A 13 -12.94 -8.76 -5.97
N SER A 14 -13.88 -9.60 -5.54
CA SER A 14 -15.20 -9.69 -6.19
C SER A 14 -16.10 -8.48 -5.90
N LYS A 15 -15.84 -7.73 -4.82
CA LYS A 15 -16.61 -6.58 -4.37
C LYS A 15 -16.00 -5.28 -4.92
N ALA A 16 -16.24 -5.00 -6.21
CA ALA A 16 -15.64 -3.86 -6.92
C ALA A 16 -15.80 -2.50 -6.21
N HIS A 17 -16.93 -2.27 -5.52
CA HIS A 17 -17.20 -1.05 -4.75
C HIS A 17 -16.22 -0.81 -3.58
N ASN A 18 -15.52 -1.84 -3.12
CA ASN A 18 -14.52 -1.75 -2.05
C ASN A 18 -13.08 -1.57 -2.58
N ILE A 19 -12.87 -1.65 -3.90
CA ILE A 19 -11.56 -1.47 -4.51
C ILE A 19 -11.27 0.03 -4.62
N ARG A 20 -10.08 0.44 -4.17
CA ARG A 20 -9.59 1.82 -4.26
C ARG A 20 -8.26 1.83 -5.02
N ASN A 21 -8.33 2.19 -6.30
CA ASN A 21 -7.16 2.42 -7.12
C ASN A 21 -6.67 3.85 -6.88
N MET A 22 -5.53 3.99 -6.20
CA MET A 22 -4.94 5.28 -5.86
C MET A 22 -3.47 5.31 -6.25
N CYS A 23 -2.96 6.51 -6.53
CA CYS A 23 -1.55 6.76 -6.78
C CYS A 23 -1.06 7.89 -5.88
N VAL A 24 0.21 7.82 -5.47
CA VAL A 24 0.86 8.89 -4.72
C VAL A 24 1.70 9.70 -5.70
N ILE A 25 1.38 10.99 -5.84
CA ILE A 25 2.13 11.93 -6.68
C ILE A 25 2.74 12.96 -5.74
N ALA A 26 4.05 13.18 -5.85
CA ALA A 26 4.74 14.19 -5.08
C ALA A 26 5.96 14.70 -5.84
N HIS A 27 6.43 15.89 -5.47
CA HIS A 27 7.73 16.38 -5.92
C HIS A 27 8.87 15.54 -5.33
N VAL A 28 10.07 15.68 -5.91
CA VAL A 28 11.28 15.04 -5.38
C VAL A 28 11.52 15.54 -3.95
N ASP A 29 12.01 14.65 -3.08
CA ASP A 29 12.26 14.90 -1.65
C ASP A 29 11.04 15.26 -0.77
N HIS A 30 9.82 15.10 -1.27
CA HIS A 30 8.59 15.34 -0.47
C HIS A 30 8.13 14.09 0.32
N GLY A 31 9.02 13.12 0.57
CA GLY A 31 8.72 11.98 1.43
C GLY A 31 7.72 10.97 0.86
N LYS A 32 7.49 10.93 -0.46
CA LYS A 32 6.61 9.94 -1.12
C LYS A 32 7.00 8.50 -0.79
N SER A 33 8.29 8.15 -0.89
CA SER A 33 8.75 6.80 -0.58
C SER A 33 8.54 6.47 0.90
N THR A 34 8.75 7.44 1.80
CA THR A 34 8.49 7.30 3.23
C THR A 34 7.01 7.06 3.55
N LEU A 35 6.11 7.85 2.93
CA LEU A 35 4.67 7.66 3.10
C LEU A 35 4.23 6.28 2.59
N THR A 36 4.75 5.88 1.44
CA THR A 36 4.40 4.59 0.81
C THR A 36 4.88 3.42 1.67
N ASP A 37 6.10 3.49 2.21
CA ASP A 37 6.61 2.49 3.15
C ASP A 37 5.75 2.37 4.41
N ALA A 38 5.31 3.50 4.98
CA ALA A 38 4.45 3.50 6.16
C ALA A 38 3.10 2.82 5.89
N LEU A 39 2.52 3.04 4.70
CA LEU A 39 1.27 2.38 4.28
C LEU A 39 1.46 0.86 4.10
N VAL A 40 2.54 0.45 3.43
CA VAL A 40 2.86 -0.96 3.20
C VAL A 40 3.17 -1.69 4.51
N TYR A 41 3.84 -1.02 5.45
CA TYR A 41 4.03 -1.51 6.82
C TYR A 41 2.70 -1.69 7.55
N LYS A 42 1.83 -0.66 7.52
CA LYS A 42 0.53 -0.71 8.19
C LYS A 42 -0.39 -1.80 7.61
N ALA A 43 -0.28 -2.09 6.32
CA ALA A 43 -0.98 -3.21 5.66
C ALA A 43 -0.43 -4.60 6.10
N GLY A 44 0.70 -4.63 6.82
CA GLY A 44 1.35 -5.86 7.26
C GLY A 44 1.96 -6.65 6.10
N ILE A 45 2.42 -5.95 5.06
CA ILE A 45 3.11 -6.53 3.90
C ILE A 45 4.61 -6.62 4.16
N ILE A 46 5.18 -5.61 4.84
CA ILE A 46 6.59 -5.56 5.25
C ILE A 46 6.71 -5.43 6.77
N THR A 47 7.88 -5.79 7.30
CA THR A 47 8.21 -5.58 8.72
C THR A 47 8.64 -4.13 8.98
N GLU A 48 8.58 -3.70 10.24
CA GLU A 48 8.98 -2.34 10.63
C GLU A 48 10.46 -2.04 10.29
N GLN A 49 11.34 -3.03 10.45
CA GLN A 49 12.76 -2.90 10.07
C GLN A 49 12.97 -2.71 8.56
N GLN A 50 12.05 -3.23 7.73
CA GLN A 50 12.11 -3.09 6.28
C GLN A 50 11.50 -1.77 5.81
N ALA A 51 10.57 -1.20 6.59
CA ALA A 51 10.00 0.11 6.33
C ALA A 51 11.07 1.20 6.55
N GLY A 52 11.24 2.11 5.58
CA GLY A 52 12.17 3.23 5.67
C GLY A 52 13.63 2.91 5.33
N GLN A 53 14.13 1.69 5.58
CA GLN A 53 15.49 1.30 5.20
C GLN A 53 15.63 0.96 3.72
N ARG A 54 14.70 0.16 3.19
CA ARG A 54 14.78 -0.35 1.83
C ARG A 54 14.03 0.48 0.81
N ARG A 55 13.10 1.35 1.24
CA ARG A 55 12.12 2.01 0.36
C ARG A 55 11.50 0.99 -0.57
N PHE A 56 10.57 0.20 -0.07
CA PHE A 56 10.13 -1.06 -0.69
C PHE A 56 9.73 -0.92 -2.17
N THR A 57 9.21 0.24 -2.56
CA THR A 57 8.82 0.55 -3.93
C THR A 57 9.96 1.00 -4.84
N ASP A 58 11.06 1.48 -4.28
CA ASP A 58 12.27 1.92 -4.98
C ASP A 58 13.21 0.71 -5.17
N SER A 59 12.90 -0.08 -6.21
CA SER A 59 13.54 -1.37 -6.47
C SER A 59 14.88 -1.28 -7.22
N LEU A 60 15.15 -0.15 -7.88
CA LEU A 60 16.40 0.06 -8.60
C LEU A 60 17.49 0.55 -7.64
N GLU A 61 18.71 0.05 -7.80
CA GLU A 61 19.86 0.50 -7.01
C GLU A 61 20.11 2.01 -7.17
N ALA A 62 19.93 2.53 -8.38
CA ALA A 62 20.01 3.96 -8.66
C ALA A 62 18.91 4.79 -7.96
N GLU A 63 17.72 4.21 -7.70
CA GLU A 63 16.67 4.89 -6.92
C GLU A 63 17.07 4.98 -5.46
N GLN A 64 17.64 3.92 -4.90
CA GLN A 64 18.09 3.86 -3.50
C GLN A 64 19.29 4.79 -3.27
N GLU A 65 20.29 4.77 -4.15
CA GLU A 65 21.49 5.61 -4.05
C GLU A 65 21.14 7.11 -4.15
N LYS A 66 20.28 7.48 -5.10
CA LYS A 66 19.90 8.88 -5.34
C LYS A 66 18.74 9.35 -4.47
N GLY A 67 18.07 8.43 -3.79
CA GLY A 67 16.91 8.73 -2.95
C GLY A 67 15.68 9.23 -3.71
N ILE A 68 15.54 8.88 -5.00
CA ILE A 68 14.44 9.32 -5.88
C ILE A 68 13.63 8.11 -6.37
N THR A 69 12.39 8.37 -6.81
CA THR A 69 11.57 7.34 -7.50
C THR A 69 11.63 7.58 -8.99
N ILE A 70 12.11 6.59 -9.75
CA ILE A 70 12.26 6.64 -11.21
C ILE A 70 11.14 5.82 -11.87
N LYS A 71 10.80 4.66 -11.30
CA LYS A 71 9.76 3.76 -11.79
C LYS A 71 8.55 3.71 -10.87
N SER A 72 7.39 3.51 -11.48
CA SER A 72 6.17 3.23 -10.75
C SER A 72 6.16 1.76 -10.31
N SER A 73 5.91 1.53 -9.03
CA SER A 73 5.68 0.22 -8.43
C SER A 73 4.28 0.19 -7.84
N SER A 74 3.55 -0.91 -8.05
CA SER A 74 2.20 -1.09 -7.52
C SER A 74 2.21 -2.08 -6.35
N VAL A 75 1.40 -1.80 -5.33
CA VAL A 75 1.24 -2.67 -4.17
C VAL A 75 -0.26 -2.82 -3.89
N SER A 76 -0.71 -4.04 -3.63
CA SER A 76 -2.06 -4.33 -3.20
C SER A 76 -2.11 -4.41 -1.68
N MET A 77 -2.92 -3.56 -1.06
CA MET A 77 -3.13 -3.53 0.38
C MET A 77 -4.54 -4.02 0.71
N PHE A 78 -4.65 -4.87 1.73
CA PHE A 78 -5.93 -5.38 2.22
C PHE A 78 -6.13 -4.91 3.66
N TYR A 79 -7.32 -4.36 3.95
CA TYR A 79 -7.66 -3.86 5.27
C TYR A 79 -9.15 -4.13 5.55
N GLU A 80 -9.44 -4.64 6.74
CA GLU A 80 -10.81 -4.84 7.22
C GLU A 80 -11.18 -3.63 8.09
N LEU A 81 -12.30 -2.99 7.75
CA LEU A 81 -12.86 -1.88 8.49
C LEU A 81 -14.16 -2.36 9.15
N ASP A 82 -14.41 -1.88 10.36
CA ASP A 82 -15.71 -2.05 11.00
C ASP A 82 -16.77 -1.22 10.25
N ASP A 83 -17.95 -1.79 10.06
CA ASP A 83 -19.11 -1.16 9.44
C ASP A 83 -19.49 0.16 10.14
N GLN A 84 -19.18 0.28 11.44
CA GLN A 84 -19.39 1.54 12.19
C GLN A 84 -18.50 2.69 11.69
N VAL A 85 -17.31 2.38 11.17
CA VAL A 85 -16.34 3.36 10.66
C VAL A 85 -16.58 3.65 9.18
N LEU A 86 -17.07 2.67 8.42
CA LEU A 86 -17.35 2.84 6.99
C LEU A 86 -18.40 3.90 6.73
N GLY A 87 -19.32 4.18 7.66
CA GLY A 87 -20.34 5.21 7.51
C GLY A 87 -21.33 4.87 6.40
N LYS A 88 -22.60 5.22 6.57
CA LYS A 88 -23.69 4.88 5.64
C LYS A 88 -23.61 5.58 4.26
N SER A 89 -22.46 6.16 3.88
CA SER A 89 -22.33 7.09 2.74
C SER A 89 -21.65 6.52 1.49
N PHE A 90 -21.28 5.23 1.46
CA PHE A 90 -20.62 4.63 0.29
C PHE A 90 -21.52 3.66 -0.52
N HIS A 91 -22.83 3.69 -0.31
CA HIS A 91 -23.82 2.83 -0.97
C HIS A 91 -24.77 3.58 -1.93
N GLU A 92 -24.34 4.67 -2.55
CA GLU A 92 -25.00 5.26 -3.72
C GLU A 92 -24.29 4.88 -5.03
#